data_AF-A0ABD6E7U3-F1
#
_entry.id   AF-A0ABD6E7U3-F1
#
_cell.length_a   1.000
_cell.length_b   1.000
_cell.length_c   1.000
_cell.angle_alpha   90.00
_cell.angle_beta   90.00
_cell.angle_gamma   90.00
#
_symmetry.space_group_name_H-M   'P 1'
#
loop_
_entity.id
_entity.type
_entity.pdbx_description
1 polymer ?
#
loop_
_entity_poly.entity_id
_entity_poly.type
_entity_poly.pdbx_seq_one_letter_code
_entity_poly.pdbx_strand_id
1 'polypeptide(L)' 'MIGYCCLAILLVIIVILLLTIIPKKQSYRNIQYTQNNYKKVDGKICIKCGNVTPVDSKFCKHCSNKF' A
#
# COMPACT_ATOMS: atom_id res chain seq x y z
N MET A 1 42.58 -18.43 -16.74
CA MET A 1 41.13 -18.75 -16.65
C MET A 1 40.44 -18.22 -15.38
N ILE A 2 41.14 -18.05 -14.24
CA ILE A 2 40.55 -17.52 -12.98
C ILE A 2 40.00 -16.08 -13.08
N GLY A 3 40.59 -15.21 -13.92
CA GLY A 3 40.22 -13.79 -13.98
C GLY A 3 38.77 -13.52 -14.44
N TYR A 4 38.28 -14.28 -15.40
CA TYR A 4 36.91 -14.12 -15.92
C TYR A 4 35.84 -14.59 -14.92
N CYS A 5 36.20 -15.56 -14.06
CA CYS A 5 35.30 -16.06 -13.03
C CYS A 5 35.01 -14.98 -11.98
N CYS A 6 36.04 -14.27 -11.50
CA CYS A 6 35.86 -13.15 -10.58
C CYS A 6 35.06 -12.00 -11.20
N LEU A 7 35.35 -11.66 -12.46
CA LEU A 7 34.67 -10.57 -13.14
C LEU A 7 33.18 -10.89 -13.36
N ALA A 8 32.85 -12.14 -13.70
CA ALA A 8 31.46 -12.59 -13.83
C ALA A 8 30.71 -12.52 -12.50
N ILE A 9 31.33 -12.97 -11.40
CA ILE A 9 30.73 -12.90 -10.05
C ILE A 9 30.46 -11.45 -9.66
N LEU A 10 31.40 -10.55 -9.94
CA LEU A 10 31.29 -9.13 -9.59
C LEU A 10 30.15 -8.44 -10.37
N LEU A 11 29.98 -8.76 -11.66
CA LEU A 11 28.86 -8.28 -12.47
C LEU A 11 27.50 -8.78 -11.96
N VAL A 12 27.42 -10.05 -11.55
CA VAL A 12 26.19 -10.64 -10.99
C VAL A 12 25.78 -9.92 -9.70
N ILE A 13 26.74 -9.64 -8.81
CA ILE A 13 26.49 -8.91 -7.56
C ILE A 13 25.97 -7.49 -7.83
N ILE A 14 26.56 -6.77 -8.78
CA ILE A 14 26.13 -5.42 -9.16
C ILE A 14 24.68 -5.42 -9.66
N VAL A 15 24.32 -6.38 -10.52
CA VAL A 15 22.95 -6.52 -11.06
C VAL A 15 21.94 -6.79 -9.94
N ILE A 16 22.26 -7.68 -9.00
CA ILE A 16 21.40 -7.98 -7.85
C ILE A 16 21.17 -6.73 -6.99
N LEU A 17 22.22 -5.94 -6.72
CA LEU A 17 22.10 -4.70 -5.96
C LEU A 17 21.22 -3.66 -6.67
N LEU A 18 21.33 -3.51 -7.98
CA LEU A 18 20.48 -2.59 -8.74
C LEU A 18 19.00 -3.01 -8.68
N LEU A 19 18.71 -4.32 -8.72
CA LEU A 19 17.35 -4.83 -8.64
C LEU A 19 16.73 -4.69 -7.24
N THR A 20 17.53 -4.75 -6.17
CA THR A 20 17.03 -4.56 -4.80
C THR A 20 16.89 -3.09 -4.41
N ILE A 21 17.68 -2.19 -5.00
CA ILE A 21 17.61 -0.75 -4.74
C ILE A 21 16.41 -0.10 -5.42
N ILE A 22 15.84 -0.68 -6.48
CA ILE A 22 14.63 -0.13 -7.12
C ILE A 22 13.41 -0.52 -6.27
N PRO A 23 12.84 0.40 -5.46
CA PRO A 23 11.57 0.12 -4.82
C PRO A 23 10.53 -0.05 -5.92
N LYS A 24 10.02 -1.27 -6.09
CA LYS A 24 8.87 -1.53 -6.95
C LYS A 24 7.71 -0.69 -6.40
N LYS A 25 7.49 0.49 -6.99
CA LYS A 25 6.34 1.34 -6.67
C LYS A 25 5.10 0.57 -7.09
N GLN A 26 4.53 -0.15 -6.13
CA GLN A 26 3.34 -0.94 -6.33
C GLN A 26 2.15 0.02 -6.39
N SER A 27 1.86 0.44 -7.62
CA SER A 27 0.67 1.17 -8.01
C SER A 27 -0.54 0.22 -7.91
N TYR A 28 -1.33 0.33 -6.84
CA TYR A 28 -2.69 -0.23 -6.81
C TYR A 28 -3.64 0.54 -5.87
N ARG A 29 -4.48 1.37 -6.50
CA ARG A 29 -5.89 1.70 -6.25
C ARG A 29 -6.46 1.80 -4.81
N ASN A 30 -7.01 3.00 -4.53
CA ASN A 30 -7.88 3.42 -3.41
C ASN A 30 -7.25 3.42 -2.01
N ILE A 31 -6.55 4.50 -1.68
CA ILE A 31 -6.10 4.83 -0.32
C ILE A 31 -6.64 6.22 -0.01
N GLN A 32 -7.58 6.30 0.93
CA GLN A 32 -7.97 7.57 1.56
C GLN A 32 -6.77 8.03 2.40
N TYR A 33 -6.07 9.04 1.89
CA TYR A 33 -4.85 9.59 2.46
C TYR A 33 -5.15 10.31 3.80
N THR A 34 -4.69 9.73 4.90
CA THR A 34 -4.04 10.50 5.97
C THR A 34 -2.67 9.87 6.17
N GLN A 35 -1.64 10.70 6.14
CA GLN A 35 -0.25 10.36 5.82
C GLN A 35 0.48 9.37 6.75
N ASN A 36 -0.14 8.73 7.75
CA ASN A 36 0.54 7.75 8.61
C ASN A 36 -0.53 6.81 9.22
N ASN A 37 -0.29 5.48 9.20
CA ASN A 37 -1.12 4.40 9.76
C ASN A 37 -2.15 3.74 8.79
N TYR A 38 -1.76 2.61 8.19
CA TYR A 38 -2.63 1.74 7.39
C TYR A 38 -3.56 0.96 8.32
N LYS A 39 -4.73 1.53 8.64
CA LYS A 39 -5.82 0.80 9.30
C LYS A 39 -6.72 0.21 8.23
N LYS A 40 -6.82 -1.13 8.16
CA LYS A 40 -7.94 -1.80 7.49
C LYS A 40 -9.21 -1.33 8.23
N VAL A 41 -9.92 -0.37 7.66
CA VAL A 41 -11.16 0.11 8.25
C VAL A 41 -12.28 -0.69 7.59
N ASP A 42 -12.76 -1.71 8.30
CA ASP A 42 -13.99 -2.39 7.89
C ASP A 42 -15.10 -1.34 7.73
N GLY A 43 -15.94 -1.48 6.71
CA GLY A 43 -17.00 -0.54 6.37
C GLY A 43 -18.39 -1.08 6.71
N LYS A 44 -19.26 -0.23 7.27
CA LYS A 44 -20.69 -0.50 7.47
C LYS A 44 -21.55 0.42 6.61
N ILE A 45 -22.70 -0.09 6.17
CA ILE A 45 -23.66 0.65 5.35
C ILE A 45 -24.57 1.47 6.28
N CYS A 46 -24.80 2.73 5.95
CA CYS A 46 -25.76 3.57 6.66
C CYS A 46 -27.20 3.23 6.25
N ILE A 47 -28.04 2.87 7.22
CA ILE A 47 -29.46 2.52 6.97
C ILE A 47 -30.29 3.70 6.43
N LYS A 48 -29.85 4.95 6.64
CA LYS A 48 -30.60 6.15 6.23
C LYS A 48 -30.29 6.60 4.81
N CYS A 49 -29.06 6.46 4.35
CA CYS A 49 -28.63 6.97 3.04
C CYS A 49 -27.99 5.92 2.14
N GLY A 50 -27.77 4.70 2.62
CA GLY A 50 -27.11 3.63 1.88
C GLY A 50 -25.61 3.82 1.68
N ASN A 51 -25.02 4.91 2.17
CA ASN A 51 -23.59 5.15 1.95
C ASN A 51 -22.72 4.26 2.84
N VAL A 52 -21.57 3.85 2.31
CA VAL A 52 -20.58 3.05 3.05
C VAL A 52 -19.75 3.98 3.92
N THR A 53 -19.58 3.58 5.17
CA THR A 53 -18.92 4.39 6.20
C THR A 53 -18.01 3.52 7.04
N PRO A 54 -16.89 4.06 7.56
CA PRO A 54 -16.00 3.28 8.40
C PRO A 54 -16.73 2.75 9.64
N VAL A 55 -16.49 1.50 10.05
CA VAL A 55 -17.15 0.85 11.20
C VAL A 55 -16.90 1.64 12.49
N ASP A 56 -15.71 2.21 12.66
CA ASP A 56 -15.36 3.07 13.80
C ASP A 56 -16.06 4.43 13.81
N SER A 57 -16.75 4.81 12.72
CA SER A 57 -17.45 6.09 12.66
C SER A 57 -18.70 6.03 13.55
N LYS A 58 -18.80 6.99 14.48
CA LYS A 58 -19.97 7.18 15.34
C LYS A 58 -21.18 7.74 14.58
N PHE A 59 -20.94 8.40 13.44
CA PHE A 59 -21.97 9.01 12.60
C PHE A 59 -21.61 8.92 11.12
N CYS A 60 -22.63 8.94 10.26
CA CYS A 60 -22.46 8.90 8.81
C CYS A 60 -21.95 10.25 8.31
N LYS A 61 -20.81 10.28 7.62
CA LYS A 61 -20.25 11.53 7.08
C LYS A 61 -21.07 12.15 5.93
N HIS A 62 -21.99 11.38 5.34
CA HIS A 62 -22.79 11.83 4.20
C HIS A 62 -24.12 12.45 4.61
N CYS A 63 -24.82 11.85 5.58
CA CYS A 63 -26.14 12.30 6.02
C CYS A 63 -26.19 12.72 7.49
N SER A 64 -25.05 12.70 8.19
CA SER A 64 -24.90 13.05 9.61
C SER A 64 -25.74 12.19 10.58
N ASN A 65 -26.29 11.07 10.11
CA ASN A 65 -27.05 10.15 10.95
C ASN A 65 -26.12 9.38 11.91
N LYS A 66 -26.52 9.26 13.18
CA LYS A 66 -25.80 8.44 14.17
C LYS A 66 -26.01 6.94 13.90
N PHE A 67 -24.95 6.14 13.99
CA PHE A 67 -25.03 4.67 13.88
C PHE A 67 -25.47 4.03 15.19
#